data_AF-A0A846Z5E3-F1
#
_entry.id   AF-A0A846Z5E3-F1
#
_cell.length_a   1.000
_cell.length_b   1.000
_cell.length_c   1.000
_cell.angle_alpha   90.00
_cell.angle_beta   90.00
_cell.angle_gamma   90.00
#
_symmetry.space_group_name_H-M   'P 1'
#
loop_
_entity.id
_entity.type
_entity.pdbx_description
1 polymer ?
#
loop_
_entity_poly.entity_id
_entity_poly.type
_entity_poly.pdbx_seq_one_letter_code
_entity_poly.pdbx_strand_id
1 'polypeptide(L)'
;AALPAAGAGIVVALADAPPAGPAARRRATGGGRVYDQDLQVLVNGLWAAGAEAIGVNGQRLTPTTAIRAAGEAILVDYRPLTGPYAVTALGDPDRLRDAFAGSAADRRLAALRERFGIRYEVRGTSGARLPAGSAVLLRYAAPRPEDGQ
;
A
#
# COMPACT_ATOMS: atom_id res chain seq x y z
N ALA A 1 14.02 14.19 -0.36
CA ALA A 1 13.50 12.87 -0.79
C ALA A 1 13.52 11.95 0.41
N ALA A 2 12.61 10.97 0.49
CA ALA A 2 12.80 9.87 1.44
C ALA A 2 14.04 9.07 1.03
N LEU A 3 14.97 8.84 1.96
CA LEU A 3 16.18 8.03 1.71
C LEU A 3 15.79 6.56 1.43
N PRO A 4 16.61 5.80 0.69
CA PRO A 4 16.36 4.36 0.53
C PRO A 4 16.29 3.68 1.89
N ALA A 5 15.43 2.67 2.01
CA ALA A 5 15.19 1.97 3.28
C ALA A 5 15.27 0.46 3.06
N ALA A 6 15.81 -0.24 4.06
CA ALA A 6 15.94 -1.69 4.05
C ALA A 6 15.71 -2.23 5.46
N GLY A 7 15.04 -3.37 5.57
CA GLY A 7 14.79 -3.97 6.88
C GLY A 7 13.75 -5.07 6.83
N ALA A 8 13.43 -5.63 7.99
CA ALA A 8 12.31 -6.53 8.16
C ALA A 8 10.98 -5.76 8.04
N GLY A 9 9.88 -6.50 7.95
CA GLY A 9 8.55 -5.93 8.02
C GLY A 9 7.48 -6.90 7.54
N ILE A 10 6.44 -6.36 6.92
CA ILE A 10 5.36 -7.15 6.33
C ILE A 10 5.11 -6.77 4.87
N VAL A 11 4.59 -7.73 4.12
CA VAL A 11 4.06 -7.54 2.78
C VAL A 11 2.59 -7.92 2.80
N VAL A 12 1.73 -6.97 2.41
CA VAL A 12 0.31 -7.19 2.24
C VAL A 12 0.03 -7.31 0.74
N ALA A 13 -0.45 -8.48 0.32
CA ALA A 13 -0.79 -8.77 -1.07
C ALA A 13 -2.30 -8.55 -1.30
N LEU A 14 -2.64 -7.78 -2.32
CA LEU A 14 -4.00 -7.58 -2.80
C LEU A 14 -4.08 -7.94 -4.28
N ALA A 15 -5.09 -8.72 -4.67
CA ALA A 15 -5.35 -8.98 -6.07
C ALA A 15 -6.84 -9.17 -6.32
N ASP A 16 -7.24 -8.91 -7.56
CA ASP A 16 -8.61 -9.16 -8.00
C ASP A 16 -9.02 -10.62 -7.73
N ALA A 17 -10.32 -10.80 -7.53
CA ALA A 17 -10.94 -12.10 -7.44
C ALA A 17 -10.63 -12.92 -8.69
N PRO A 18 -10.42 -14.23 -8.56
CA PRO A 18 -10.24 -15.09 -9.72
C PRO A 18 -11.43 -14.97 -10.68
N PRO A 19 -11.20 -15.09 -12.00
CA PRO A 19 -12.26 -14.95 -12.97
C PRO A 19 -13.38 -15.95 -12.68
N ALA A 20 -14.58 -15.42 -12.45
CA ALA A 20 -15.76 -16.22 -12.20
C ALA A 20 -16.02 -17.18 -13.38
N GLY A 21 -16.35 -18.44 -13.06
CA GLY A 21 -16.88 -19.40 -14.04
C GLY A 21 -18.20 -18.91 -14.66
N PRO A 22 -18.66 -19.49 -15.78
CA PRO A 22 -19.79 -18.97 -16.57
C PRO A 22 -21.07 -18.69 -15.78
N ALA A 23 -21.37 -19.51 -14.76
CA ALA A 23 -22.53 -19.35 -13.89
C ALA A 23 -22.40 -18.20 -12.86
N ALA A 24 -21.19 -17.93 -12.38
CA ALA A 24 -20.92 -16.86 -11.42
C ALA A 24 -20.86 -15.47 -12.09
N ARG A 25 -20.51 -15.40 -13.38
CA ARG A 25 -20.57 -14.15 -14.17
C ARG A 25 -21.98 -13.54 -14.29
N ARG A 26 -23.03 -14.35 -14.19
CA ARG A 26 -24.43 -13.89 -14.20
C ARG A 26 -24.89 -13.31 -12.85
N ARG A 27 -24.19 -13.61 -11.76
CA ARG A 27 -24.46 -13.10 -10.41
C ARG A 27 -23.47 -12.02 -9.95
N ALA A 28 -22.31 -11.93 -10.58
CA ALA A 28 -21.28 -10.94 -10.28
C ALA A 28 -21.67 -9.57 -10.84
N THR A 29 -22.53 -8.83 -10.13
CA THR A 29 -22.51 -7.37 -10.21
C THR A 29 -21.12 -6.92 -9.78
N GLY A 30 -20.34 -6.34 -10.70
CA GLY A 30 -18.90 -6.05 -10.56
C GLY A 30 -18.49 -5.63 -9.15
N GLY A 31 -17.56 -6.38 -8.56
CA GLY A 31 -17.12 -6.12 -7.18
C GLY A 31 -15.82 -6.80 -6.76
N GLY A 32 -15.32 -7.79 -7.52
CA GLY A 32 -14.07 -8.49 -7.22
C GLY A 32 -12.80 -7.78 -7.69
N ARG A 33 -12.85 -6.48 -7.98
CA ARG A 33 -11.69 -5.69 -8.40
C ARG A 33 -11.13 -4.90 -7.22
N VAL A 34 -9.82 -4.81 -7.12
CA VAL A 34 -9.13 -3.93 -6.17
C VAL A 34 -9.11 -2.51 -6.73
N TYR A 35 -9.58 -1.55 -5.94
CA TYR A 35 -9.61 -0.13 -6.31
C TYR A 35 -8.51 0.67 -5.60
N ASP A 36 -8.26 1.89 -6.09
CA ASP A 36 -7.29 2.84 -5.51
C ASP A 36 -7.62 3.17 -4.05
N GLN A 37 -8.90 3.31 -3.70
CA GLN A 37 -9.34 3.52 -2.33
C GLN A 37 -8.95 2.36 -1.39
N ASP A 38 -8.90 1.12 -1.89
CA ASP A 38 -8.52 -0.03 -1.06
C ASP A 38 -7.01 0.00 -0.76
N LEU A 39 -6.19 0.42 -1.73
CA LEU A 39 -4.77 0.70 -1.50
C LEU A 39 -4.55 1.87 -0.56
N GLN A 40 -5.32 2.96 -0.68
CA GLN A 40 -5.25 4.10 0.25
C GLN A 40 -5.56 3.67 1.68
N VAL A 41 -6.63 2.90 1.88
CA VAL A 41 -7.00 2.38 3.21
C VAL A 41 -5.91 1.47 3.77
N LEU A 42 -5.37 0.56 2.95
CA LEU A 42 -4.27 -0.31 3.36
C LEU A 42 -3.05 0.49 3.79
N VAL A 43 -2.58 1.41 2.95
CA VAL A 43 -1.39 2.24 3.22
C VAL A 43 -1.57 3.05 4.49
N ASN A 44 -2.72 3.70 4.67
CA ASN A 44 -3.01 4.48 5.87
C ASN A 44 -3.08 3.60 7.13
N GLY A 45 -3.65 2.40 7.01
CA GLY A 45 -3.68 1.42 8.10
C GLY A 45 -2.27 0.97 8.51
N LEU A 46 -1.38 0.76 7.55
CA LEU A 46 0.01 0.39 7.80
C LEU A 46 0.82 1.53 8.44
N TRP A 47 0.60 2.79 8.02
CA TRP A 47 1.18 3.94 8.71
C TRP A 47 0.67 4.06 10.15
N ALA A 48 -0.63 3.89 10.36
CA ALA A 48 -1.23 3.90 11.70
C ALA A 48 -0.73 2.75 12.59
N ALA A 49 -0.35 1.62 11.99
CA ALA A 49 0.29 0.49 12.67
C ALA A 49 1.78 0.73 13.01
N GLY A 50 2.35 1.86 12.58
CA GLY A 50 3.72 2.24 12.92
C GLY A 50 4.77 1.84 11.88
N ALA A 51 4.39 1.62 10.62
CA ALA A 51 5.37 1.40 9.55
C ALA A 51 6.35 2.58 9.44
N GLU A 52 7.64 2.29 9.24
CA GLU A 52 8.69 3.31 9.09
C GLU A 52 8.88 3.71 7.62
N ALA A 53 8.60 2.79 6.71
CA ALA A 53 8.63 3.02 5.28
C ALA A 53 7.61 2.10 4.58
N ILE A 54 6.89 2.65 3.60
CA ILE A 54 5.93 1.88 2.80
C ILE A 54 6.27 2.00 1.32
N GLY A 55 6.07 0.91 0.58
CA GLY A 55 6.06 0.94 -0.87
C GLY A 55 4.97 0.07 -1.49
N VAL A 56 4.49 0.47 -2.67
CA VAL A 56 3.49 -0.27 -3.46
C VAL A 56 4.17 -0.75 -4.74
N ASN A 57 4.23 -2.07 -4.96
CA ASN A 57 4.96 -2.69 -6.08
C ASN A 57 6.40 -2.15 -6.23
N GLY A 58 7.08 -1.98 -5.08
CA GLY A 58 8.44 -1.45 -5.01
C GLY A 58 8.58 0.07 -5.16
N GLN A 59 7.49 0.82 -5.42
CA GLN A 59 7.51 2.28 -5.44
C GLN A 59 7.44 2.82 -4.03
N ARG A 60 8.49 3.52 -3.58
CA ARG A 60 8.56 4.12 -2.24
C ARG A 60 7.55 5.26 -2.12
N LEU A 61 6.66 5.16 -1.14
CA LEU A 61 5.73 6.23 -0.82
C LEU A 61 6.45 7.33 -0.03
N THR A 62 6.07 8.57 -0.32
CA THR A 62 6.42 9.77 0.42
C THR A 62 5.14 10.44 0.92
N PRO A 63 5.21 11.45 1.81
CA PRO A 63 4.03 12.16 2.28
C PRO A 63 3.18 12.81 1.18
N THR A 64 3.75 13.03 -0.01
CA THR A 64 3.07 13.64 -1.16
C THR A 64 2.71 12.65 -2.25
N THR A 65 2.93 11.34 -2.05
CA THR A 65 2.59 10.33 -3.06
C THR A 65 1.08 10.22 -3.20
N ALA A 66 0.57 10.47 -4.40
CA ALA A 66 -0.82 10.23 -4.74
C ALA A 66 -1.05 8.76 -5.12
N ILE A 67 -2.15 8.19 -4.61
CA ILE A 67 -2.71 6.90 -5.06
C ILE A 67 -4.09 7.22 -5.64
N ARG A 68 -4.33 6.98 -6.93
CA ARG A 68 -5.58 7.37 -7.61
C ARG A 68 -5.92 6.49 -8.81
N ALA A 69 -7.21 6.36 -9.14
CA ALA A 69 -7.65 5.66 -10.34
C ALA A 69 -7.24 6.38 -11.65
N ALA A 70 -6.94 5.60 -12.69
CA ALA A 70 -6.82 6.04 -14.07
C ALA A 70 -7.34 4.96 -15.03
N GLY A 71 -8.61 5.06 -15.42
CA GLY A 71 -9.30 3.99 -16.14
C GLY A 71 -9.27 2.68 -15.34
N GLU A 72 -8.68 1.64 -15.92
CA GLU A 72 -8.53 0.33 -15.27
C GLU A 72 -7.23 0.18 -14.47
N ALA A 73 -6.33 1.17 -14.48
CA ALA A 73 -5.10 1.16 -13.69
C ALA A 73 -5.23 1.99 -12.40
N ILE A 74 -4.37 1.69 -11.42
CA ILE A 74 -4.17 2.56 -10.25
C ILE A 74 -2.83 3.26 -10.42
N LEU A 75 -2.84 4.59 -10.37
CA LEU A 75 -1.62 5.40 -10.37
C LEU A 75 -1.06 5.49 -8.95
N VAL A 76 0.23 5.23 -8.79
CA VAL A 76 1.01 5.53 -7.59
C VAL A 76 2.15 6.47 -8.00
N ASP A 77 2.14 7.69 -7.47
CA ASP A 77 3.06 8.75 -7.88
C ASP A 77 3.08 8.96 -9.40
N TYR A 78 1.88 9.03 -10.01
CA TYR A 78 1.66 9.15 -11.46
C TYR A 78 2.14 7.97 -12.31
N ARG A 79 2.64 6.89 -11.70
CA ARG A 79 2.99 5.66 -12.41
C ARG A 79 1.84 4.67 -12.38
N PRO A 80 1.36 4.19 -13.54
CA PRO A 80 0.31 3.17 -13.57
C PRO A 80 0.82 1.83 -13.06
N LEU A 81 0.08 1.27 -12.11
CA LEU A 81 0.26 -0.07 -11.58
C LEU A 81 -0.97 -0.91 -11.90
N THR A 82 -0.73 -2.18 -12.21
CA THR A 82 -1.75 -3.21 -12.36
C THR A 82 -1.52 -4.31 -11.33
N GLY A 83 -2.60 -4.95 -10.91
CA GLY A 83 -2.55 -6.04 -9.94
C GLY A 83 -1.80 -7.27 -10.47
N PRO A 84 -1.32 -8.15 -9.57
CA PRO A 84 -1.45 -8.08 -8.11
C PRO A 84 -0.62 -6.96 -7.48
N TYR A 85 -1.14 -6.37 -6.42
CA TYR A 85 -0.50 -5.31 -5.65
C TYR A 85 0.20 -5.89 -4.43
N ALA A 86 1.47 -5.54 -4.23
CA ALA A 86 2.24 -5.87 -3.04
C ALA A 86 2.58 -4.57 -2.31
N VAL A 87 2.00 -4.40 -1.12
CA VAL A 87 2.30 -3.27 -0.25
C VAL A 87 3.29 -3.73 0.82
N THR A 88 4.53 -3.28 0.71
CA THR A 88 5.60 -3.56 1.67
C THR A 88 5.60 -2.46 2.73
N ALA A 89 5.53 -2.84 4.00
CA ALA A 89 5.75 -1.97 5.15
C ALA A 89 6.97 -2.46 5.93
N LEU A 90 7.98 -1.60 6.08
CA LEU A 90 9.17 -1.87 6.88
C LEU A 90 8.93 -1.45 8.34
N GLY A 91 9.48 -2.25 9.26
CA GLY A 91 9.39 -2.08 10.70
C GLY A 91 9.49 -3.44 11.42
N ASP A 92 9.25 -3.45 12.73
CA ASP A 92 9.16 -4.71 13.50
C ASP A 92 7.97 -5.56 12.98
N PRO A 93 8.21 -6.75 12.39
CA PRO A 93 7.15 -7.52 11.74
C PRO A 93 6.02 -7.95 12.67
N ASP A 94 6.35 -8.28 13.92
CA ASP A 94 5.38 -8.81 14.88
C ASP A 94 4.52 -7.65 15.41
N ARG A 95 5.13 -6.51 15.76
CA ARG A 95 4.39 -5.29 16.13
C ARG A 95 3.51 -4.79 15.00
N LEU A 96 4.01 -4.78 13.75
CA LEU A 96 3.22 -4.36 12.59
C LEU A 96 2.02 -5.28 12.37
N ARG A 97 2.21 -6.61 12.48
CA ARG A 97 1.12 -7.57 12.37
C ARG A 97 0.08 -7.35 13.46
N ASP A 98 0.52 -7.26 14.71
CA ASP A 98 -0.38 -7.14 15.85
C ASP A 98 -1.18 -5.82 15.81
N ALA A 99 -0.52 -4.71 15.46
CA ALA A 99 -1.18 -3.41 15.37
C ALA A 99 -2.10 -3.29 14.14
N PHE A 100 -1.75 -3.95 13.03
CA PHE A 100 -2.58 -3.94 11.82
C PHE A 100 -3.76 -4.91 11.92
N ALA A 101 -3.58 -6.07 12.54
CA ALA A 101 -4.63 -7.07 12.72
C ALA A 101 -5.80 -6.49 13.51
N GLY A 102 -7.02 -6.68 12.99
CA GLY A 102 -8.23 -6.14 13.59
C GLY A 102 -8.36 -4.62 13.47
N SER A 103 -7.44 -3.89 12.82
CA SER A 103 -7.59 -2.46 12.52
C SER A 103 -8.78 -2.20 11.58
N ALA A 104 -9.19 -0.94 11.45
CA ALA A 104 -10.24 -0.57 10.50
C ALA A 104 -9.88 -0.94 9.05
N ALA A 105 -8.60 -0.85 8.68
CA ALA A 105 -8.10 -1.24 7.37
C ALA A 105 -8.18 -2.76 7.16
N ASP A 106 -7.68 -3.54 8.12
CA ASP A 106 -7.74 -5.01 8.07
C ASP A 106 -9.19 -5.51 7.98
N ARG A 107 -10.09 -5.00 8.84
CA ARG A 107 -11.51 -5.37 8.80
C ARG A 107 -12.18 -5.04 7.47
N ARG A 108 -11.86 -3.88 6.86
CA ARG A 108 -12.39 -3.51 5.54
C ARG A 108 -11.90 -4.48 4.46
N LEU A 109 -10.59 -4.76 4.41
CA LEU A 109 -9.99 -5.64 3.39
C LEU A 109 -10.47 -7.09 3.56
N ALA A 110 -10.61 -7.56 4.80
CA ALA A 110 -11.22 -8.84 5.11
C ALA A 110 -12.68 -8.93 4.64
N ALA A 111 -13.47 -7.86 4.84
CA ALA A 111 -14.84 -7.80 4.35
C ALA A 111 -14.91 -7.80 2.81
N LEU A 112 -13.97 -7.15 2.13
CA LEU A 112 -13.87 -7.20 0.67
C LEU A 112 -13.52 -8.60 0.18
N ARG A 113 -12.59 -9.29 0.85
CA ARG A 113 -12.25 -10.69 0.56
C ARG A 113 -13.48 -11.59 0.70
N GLU A 114 -14.21 -11.47 1.80
CA GLU A 114 -15.39 -12.30 2.08
C GLU A 114 -16.53 -12.04 1.09
N ARG A 115 -16.83 -10.75 0.84
CA ARG A 115 -17.99 -10.36 0.04
C ARG A 115 -17.77 -10.46 -1.46
N PHE A 116 -16.53 -10.22 -1.91
CA PHE A 116 -16.22 -10.06 -3.34
C PHE A 116 -15.12 -11.01 -3.84
N GLY A 117 -14.50 -11.78 -2.95
CA GLY A 117 -13.50 -12.78 -3.32
C GLY A 117 -12.13 -12.21 -3.70
N ILE A 118 -11.84 -10.94 -3.38
CA ILE A 118 -10.49 -10.39 -3.61
C ILE A 118 -9.46 -11.20 -2.81
N ARG A 119 -8.27 -11.39 -3.37
CA ARG A 119 -7.18 -12.02 -2.63
C ARG A 119 -6.57 -10.98 -1.70
N TYR A 120 -6.51 -11.32 -0.42
CA TYR A 120 -5.93 -10.50 0.64
C TYR A 120 -5.12 -11.40 1.58
N GLU A 121 -3.81 -11.17 1.63
CA GLU A 121 -2.86 -11.96 2.42
C GLU A 121 -1.84 -11.04 3.09
N VAL A 122 -1.52 -11.31 4.35
CA VAL A 122 -0.48 -10.60 5.11
C VAL A 122 0.63 -11.59 5.45
N ARG A 123 1.85 -11.29 5.03
CA ARG A 123 3.03 -12.13 5.32
C ARG A 123 4.18 -11.29 5.86
N GLY A 124 4.94 -11.86 6.77
CA GLY A 124 6.17 -11.26 7.27
C GLY A 124 7.29 -11.40 6.25
N THR A 125 8.26 -10.51 6.31
CA THR A 125 9.52 -10.60 5.58
C THR A 125 10.68 -10.27 6.50
N SER A 126 11.73 -11.10 6.46
CA SER A 126 12.97 -10.86 7.20
C SER A 126 13.83 -9.77 6.56
N GLY A 127 13.52 -9.38 5.32
CA GLY A 127 14.27 -8.36 4.60
C GLY A 127 13.56 -7.92 3.32
N ALA A 128 13.27 -6.64 3.23
CA ALA A 128 12.84 -5.97 2.00
C ALA A 128 13.63 -4.68 1.81
N ARG A 129 13.71 -4.24 0.55
CA ARG A 129 14.36 -2.98 0.17
C ARG A 129 13.36 -2.10 -0.58
N LEU A 130 13.33 -0.83 -0.20
CA LEU A 130 12.59 0.21 -0.88
C LEU A 130 13.58 1.27 -1.39
N PRO A 131 13.45 1.73 -2.65
CA PRO A 131 14.31 2.77 -3.19
C PRO A 131 14.09 4.10 -2.46
N ALA A 132 14.90 5.09 -2.81
CA ALA A 132 14.62 6.47 -2.43
C ALA A 132 13.26 6.90 -3.01
N GLY A 133 12.49 7.66 -2.24
CA GLY A 133 11.26 8.27 -2.72
C GLY A 133 11.53 9.51 -3.57
N SER A 134 10.54 9.93 -4.36
CA SER A 134 10.64 11.13 -5.18
C SER A 134 11.03 12.38 -4.37
N ALA A 135 11.91 13.22 -4.92
CA ALA A 135 12.37 14.44 -4.27
C ALA A 135 11.37 15.58 -4.47
N VAL A 136 11.11 16.34 -3.39
CA VAL A 136 10.43 17.62 -3.49
C VAL A 136 11.47 18.69 -3.79
N LEU A 137 11.36 19.35 -4.95
CA LEU A 137 12.16 20.52 -5.30
C LEU A 137 11.51 21.76 -4.69
N LEU A 138 12.16 22.35 -3.69
CA LEU A 138 11.71 23.59 -3.08
C LEU A 138 12.07 24.76 -3.99
N ARG A 139 11.09 25.63 -4.30
CA ARG A 139 11.30 26.86 -5.09
C ARG A 139 11.37 28.12 -4.24
N TYR A 140 10.59 28.15 -3.16
CA TYR A 140 10.42 29.34 -2.31
C TYR A 140 10.85 29.10 -0.86
N ALA A 141 10.85 27.85 -0.40
CA ALA A 141 11.26 27.51 0.95
C ALA A 141 12.75 27.14 0.96
N ALA A 142 13.47 27.64 1.96
CA ALA A 142 14.82 27.21 2.30
C ALA A 142 14.82 26.75 3.77
N PRO A 143 15.68 25.78 4.15
CA PRO A 143 15.88 25.47 5.55
C PRO A 143 16.31 26.74 6.28
N ARG A 144 15.77 26.97 7.47
CA ARG A 144 16.26 28.05 8.33
C ARG A 144 17.74 27.75 8.62
N PRO A 145 18.66 28.71 8.44
CA PRO A 145 20.04 28.54 8.89
C PRO A 145 20.01 28.10 10.36
N GLU A 146 20.74 27.05 10.71
CA GLU A 146 20.93 26.74 12.12
C GLU A 146 21.77 27.86 12.71
N ASP A 147 21.23 28.57 13.71
CA ASP A 147 21.98 29.59 14.44
C ASP A 147 23.12 28.85 15.14
N GLY A 148 24.33 28.99 14.58
CA GLY A 148 25.52 28.25 15.00
C GLY A 148 25.92 28.56 16.44
N GLN A 149 26.34 27.49 17.13
CA GLN A 149 27.09 27.54 18.38
C GLN A 149 28.52 28.00 18.17
#